data_AF-A0A135NYV6-F1
#
_entry.id   AF-A0A135NYV6-F1
#
_cell.length_a   1.000
_cell.length_b   1.000
_cell.length_c   1.000
_cell.angle_alpha   90.00
_cell.angle_beta   90.00
_cell.angle_gamma   90.00
#
_symmetry.space_group_name_H-M   'P 1'
#
loop_
_entity.id
_entity.type
_entity.pdbx_description
1 polymer ?
#
loop_
_entity_poly.entity_id
_entity_poly.type
_entity_poly.pdbx_seq_one_letter_code
_entity_poly.pdbx_strand_id
1 'polypeptide(L)'
;MENDLFPNAIAPKTSLQLDELILRDAALFAFPVTEWEKRAYTEVISLPRVVVTRPPRDQLLAADMVPYDCHTNCSTQEANDPSRLSRHVFGWMVCGSDLILHSVVKMGSQWLCLTPQLVELAPRFEFVPDARIEWRDADDGVSRVAYRHGKVLPETLRKDPEHHIRMRDELLQLVASGLSVIEARDIVAYRSSNQGEGESGGSERG
;
A
#
# COMPACT_ATOMS: atom_id res chain seq x y z
N MET A 1 40.84 0.49 -2.66
CA MET A 1 40.26 -0.13 -1.46
C MET A 1 38.81 -0.41 -1.83
N GLU A 2 38.61 -1.57 -2.42
CA GLU A 2 37.32 -2.09 -2.86
C GLU A 2 36.52 -2.66 -1.68
N ASN A 3 35.19 -2.54 -1.84
CA ASN A 3 34.11 -3.41 -1.39
C ASN A 3 34.38 -4.42 -0.28
N ASP A 4 33.60 -4.29 0.80
CA ASP A 4 32.64 -5.30 1.27
C ASP A 4 32.35 -4.97 2.73
N LEU A 5 31.12 -4.58 3.08
CA LEU A 5 30.62 -4.64 4.46
C LEU A 5 29.11 -4.34 4.55
N PHE A 6 28.27 -5.10 3.83
CA PHE A 6 26.87 -5.28 4.24
C PHE A 6 26.35 -6.65 3.82
N PRO A 7 26.38 -7.68 4.70
CA PRO A 7 25.53 -8.84 4.53
C PRO A 7 24.31 -8.79 5.48
N ASN A 8 23.19 -9.27 4.94
CA ASN A 8 21.93 -9.66 5.59
C ASN A 8 20.80 -8.63 5.69
N ALA A 9 20.32 -8.19 4.51
CA ALA A 9 18.86 -8.15 4.32
C ALA A 9 18.32 -9.58 4.42
N ILE A 10 17.34 -9.84 5.27
CA ILE A 10 16.62 -11.13 5.24
C ILE A 10 15.68 -11.06 4.03
N ALA A 11 16.18 -11.54 2.90
CA ALA A 11 15.43 -11.76 1.68
C ALA A 11 14.19 -12.66 1.95
N PRO A 12 13.12 -12.57 1.13
CA PRO A 12 12.06 -13.57 1.14
C PRO A 12 12.66 -14.98 1.15
N LYS A 13 12.18 -15.85 2.03
CA LYS A 13 12.87 -17.10 2.38
C LYS A 13 12.94 -18.10 1.22
N THR A 14 12.16 -17.91 0.16
CA THR A 14 12.21 -18.65 -1.12
C THR A 14 11.71 -17.78 -2.28
N SER A 15 12.07 -18.12 -3.52
CA SER A 15 11.53 -17.47 -4.75
C SER A 15 10.00 -17.55 -4.84
N LEU A 16 9.43 -18.67 -4.39
CA LEU A 16 7.97 -18.90 -4.36
C LEU A 16 7.21 -17.85 -3.53
N GLN A 17 7.75 -17.42 -2.39
CA GLN A 17 7.10 -16.41 -1.55
C GLN A 17 7.10 -15.02 -2.19
N LEU A 18 8.12 -14.72 -2.99
CA LEU A 18 8.21 -13.46 -3.71
C LEU A 18 7.28 -13.46 -4.94
N ASP A 19 7.20 -14.57 -5.66
CA ASP A 19 6.29 -14.72 -6.80
C ASP A 19 4.83 -14.57 -6.37
N GLU A 20 4.43 -15.23 -5.28
CA GLU A 20 3.09 -15.09 -4.70
C GLU A 20 2.77 -13.64 -4.31
N LEU A 21 3.74 -12.93 -3.71
CA LEU A 21 3.57 -11.53 -3.34
C LEU A 21 3.37 -10.64 -4.57
N ILE A 22 4.20 -10.81 -5.61
CA ILE A 22 4.10 -10.02 -6.85
C ILE A 22 2.74 -10.24 -7.53
N LEU A 23 2.29 -11.50 -7.63
CA LEU A 23 1.01 -11.82 -8.25
C LEU A 23 -0.16 -11.29 -7.43
N ARG A 24 -0.09 -11.38 -6.09
CA ARG A 24 -1.08 -10.81 -5.19
C ARG A 24 -1.17 -9.29 -5.34
N ASP A 25 -0.04 -8.60 -5.37
CA ASP A 25 0.00 -7.14 -5.53
C ASP A 25 -0.58 -6.74 -6.89
N ALA A 26 -0.21 -7.43 -7.98
CA ALA A 26 -0.79 -7.16 -9.30
C ALA A 26 -2.32 -7.37 -9.32
N ALA A 27 -2.83 -8.41 -8.64
CA ALA A 27 -4.26 -8.66 -8.54
C ALA A 27 -4.98 -7.58 -7.71
N LEU A 28 -4.36 -7.11 -6.63
CA LEU A 28 -4.90 -6.08 -5.75
C LEU A 28 -5.24 -4.77 -6.49
N PHE A 29 -4.46 -4.46 -7.52
CA PHE A 29 -4.63 -3.25 -8.33
C PHE A 29 -5.47 -3.45 -9.59
N ALA A 30 -5.98 -4.65 -9.87
CA ALA A 30 -6.62 -4.97 -11.15
C ALA A 30 -8.14 -5.20 -11.08
N PHE A 31 -8.81 -4.69 -10.05
CA PHE A 31 -10.28 -4.77 -9.94
C PHE A 31 -10.98 -3.85 -10.97
N PRO A 32 -12.25 -4.13 -11.33
CA PRO A 32 -12.98 -3.35 -12.32
C PRO A 32 -13.04 -1.86 -11.98
N VAL A 33 -12.86 -1.01 -12.99
CA VAL A 33 -12.99 0.44 -12.83
C VAL A 33 -14.40 0.80 -12.41
N THR A 34 -14.54 1.70 -11.43
CA THR A 34 -15.84 2.24 -11.06
C THR A 34 -15.83 3.76 -10.96
N GLU A 35 -16.95 4.39 -11.29
CA GLU A 35 -17.12 5.84 -11.10
C GLU A 35 -17.08 6.25 -9.62
N TRP A 36 -17.39 5.32 -8.72
CA TRP A 36 -17.24 5.57 -7.28
C TRP A 36 -15.76 5.70 -6.89
N GLU A 37 -14.89 4.82 -7.39
CA GLU A 37 -13.44 4.86 -7.12
C GLU A 37 -12.84 6.19 -7.57
N LYS A 38 -13.14 6.64 -8.79
CA LYS A 38 -12.63 7.91 -9.34
C LYS A 38 -13.01 9.11 -8.47
N ARG A 39 -14.27 9.17 -8.02
CA ARG A 39 -14.75 10.20 -7.09
C ARG A 39 -14.08 10.09 -5.73
N ALA A 40 -14.00 8.88 -5.16
CA ALA A 40 -13.36 8.65 -3.88
C ALA A 40 -11.88 9.07 -3.91
N TYR A 41 -11.13 8.70 -4.95
CA TYR A 41 -9.74 9.11 -5.14
C TYR A 41 -9.61 10.64 -5.17
N THR A 42 -10.43 11.32 -5.97
CA THR A 42 -10.42 12.79 -6.09
C THR A 42 -10.75 13.48 -4.76
N GLU A 43 -11.73 12.97 -4.02
CA GLU A 43 -12.04 13.49 -2.69
C GLU A 43 -10.88 13.28 -1.72
N VAL A 44 -10.33 12.07 -1.64
CA VAL A 44 -9.29 11.72 -0.67
C VAL A 44 -8.01 12.48 -0.94
N ILE A 45 -7.55 12.60 -2.18
CA ILE A 45 -6.29 13.29 -2.48
C ILE A 45 -6.32 14.78 -2.14
N SER A 46 -7.51 15.37 -1.98
CA SER A 46 -7.73 16.76 -1.55
C SER A 46 -7.71 16.96 -0.03
N LEU A 47 -7.74 15.88 0.75
CA LEU A 47 -7.69 15.93 2.22
C LEU A 47 -6.27 16.27 2.72
N PRO A 48 -6.14 16.82 3.94
CA PRO A 48 -4.84 17.12 4.53
C PRO A 48 -3.95 15.88 4.66
N ARG A 49 -2.66 16.05 4.34
CA ARG A 49 -1.64 15.00 4.49
C ARG A 49 -0.88 15.16 5.80
N VAL A 50 -0.42 14.04 6.33
CA VAL A 50 0.52 13.96 7.44
C VAL A 50 1.69 13.05 7.08
N VAL A 51 2.82 13.23 7.74
CA VAL A 51 3.97 12.33 7.59
C VAL A 51 3.97 11.32 8.71
N VAL A 52 3.98 10.05 8.34
CA VAL A 52 4.03 8.91 9.26
C VAL A 52 5.45 8.38 9.32
N THR A 53 5.89 8.01 10.50
CA THR A 53 7.18 7.34 10.74
C THR A 53 6.95 5.85 10.96
N ARG A 54 7.81 5.02 10.39
CA ARG A 54 7.91 3.58 10.68
C ARG A 54 8.96 3.40 11.78
N PRO A 55 8.58 2.97 13.00
CA PRO A 55 9.56 2.53 13.98
C PRO A 55 10.41 1.37 13.43
N PRO A 56 11.62 1.15 13.96
CA PRO A 56 12.47 0.04 13.57
C PRO A 56 11.73 -1.29 13.65
N ARG A 57 11.86 -2.12 12.61
CA ARG A 57 11.19 -3.42 12.49
C ARG A 57 11.35 -4.28 13.73
N ASP A 58 12.57 -4.40 14.24
CA ASP A 58 12.86 -5.28 15.38
C ASP A 58 12.20 -4.80 16.67
N GLN A 59 11.97 -3.48 16.82
CA GLN A 59 11.20 -2.93 17.94
C GLN A 59 9.70 -3.27 17.82
N LEU A 60 9.15 -3.19 16.61
CA LEU A 60 7.75 -3.57 16.37
C LEU A 60 7.53 -5.06 16.62
N LEU A 61 8.45 -5.91 16.18
CA LEU A 61 8.40 -7.35 16.42
C LEU A 61 8.53 -7.70 17.91
N ALA A 62 9.45 -7.03 18.63
CA ALA A 62 9.59 -7.20 20.07
C ALA A 62 8.36 -6.71 20.86
N ALA A 63 7.51 -5.88 20.25
CA ALA A 63 6.24 -5.42 20.79
C ALA A 63 5.05 -6.27 20.28
N ASP A 64 5.31 -7.48 19.77
CA ASP A 64 4.32 -8.43 19.26
C ASP A 64 3.42 -7.90 18.13
N MET A 65 3.89 -6.89 17.39
CA MET A 65 3.17 -6.41 16.21
C MET A 65 3.29 -7.42 15.07
N VAL A 66 2.17 -7.67 14.39
CA VAL A 66 2.07 -8.69 13.35
C VAL A 66 2.43 -8.10 11.98
N PRO A 67 3.36 -8.70 11.20
CA PRO A 67 3.70 -8.21 9.88
C PRO A 67 2.48 -8.11 8.95
N TYR A 68 2.42 -7.03 8.17
CA TYR A 68 1.35 -6.75 7.20
C TYR A 68 -0.08 -6.65 7.74
N ASP A 69 -0.28 -6.58 9.07
CA ASP A 69 -1.61 -6.46 9.68
C ASP A 69 -1.80 -5.08 10.37
N CYS A 70 -1.85 -4.03 9.56
CA CYS A 70 -1.86 -2.67 10.08
C CYS A 70 -3.11 -2.31 10.89
N HIS A 71 -4.27 -2.88 10.55
CA HIS A 71 -5.53 -2.59 11.21
C HIS A 71 -5.58 -3.23 12.59
N THR A 72 -5.21 -4.51 12.71
CA THR A 72 -5.18 -5.21 14.00
C THR A 72 -4.11 -4.62 14.91
N ASN A 73 -2.90 -4.35 14.41
CA ASN A 73 -1.82 -3.77 15.22
C ASN A 73 -2.23 -2.42 15.84
N CYS A 74 -2.82 -1.52 15.05
CA CYS A 74 -3.24 -0.22 15.54
C CYS A 74 -4.43 -0.31 16.51
N SER A 75 -5.39 -1.20 16.23
CA SER A 75 -6.53 -1.44 17.13
C SER A 75 -6.07 -2.01 18.48
N THR A 76 -5.16 -2.98 18.45
CA THR A 76 -4.58 -3.59 19.66
C THR A 76 -3.77 -2.58 20.45
N GLN A 77 -2.96 -1.74 19.79
CA GLN A 77 -2.23 -0.66 20.46
C GLN A 77 -3.16 0.32 21.17
N GLU A 78 -4.22 0.79 20.50
CA GLU A 78 -5.18 1.72 21.14
C GLU A 78 -5.90 1.06 22.32
N ALA A 79 -6.34 -0.19 22.17
CA ALA A 79 -7.03 -0.92 23.23
C ALA A 79 -6.15 -1.17 24.47
N ASN A 80 -4.86 -1.42 24.26
CA ASN A 80 -3.91 -1.78 25.31
C ASN A 80 -3.10 -0.59 25.86
N ASP A 81 -3.35 0.65 25.41
CA ASP A 81 -2.64 1.83 25.90
C ASP A 81 -3.26 2.37 27.22
N PRO A 82 -2.64 2.12 28.39
CA PRO A 82 -3.17 2.59 29.67
C PRO A 82 -3.16 4.12 29.78
N SER A 83 -2.29 4.81 29.02
CA SER A 83 -2.19 6.27 29.01
C SER A 83 -3.27 6.93 28.15
N ARG A 84 -3.97 6.15 27.31
CA ARG A 84 -5.00 6.62 26.36
C ARG A 84 -4.51 7.73 25.42
N LEU A 85 -3.22 7.75 25.13
CA LEU A 85 -2.59 8.71 24.20
C LEU A 85 -2.61 8.21 22.76
N SER A 86 -2.70 6.89 22.57
CA SER A 86 -2.80 6.21 21.30
C SER A 86 -4.19 6.37 20.71
N ARG A 87 -4.26 6.79 19.45
CA ARG A 87 -5.49 6.83 18.66
C ARG A 87 -5.32 6.05 17.38
N HIS A 88 -6.17 5.05 17.15
CA HIS A 88 -6.22 4.35 15.88
C HIS A 88 -6.83 5.28 14.82
N VAL A 89 -6.08 5.54 13.76
CA VAL A 89 -6.54 6.38 12.64
C VAL A 89 -6.52 5.57 11.36
N PHE A 90 -7.63 5.65 10.63
CA PHE A 90 -7.81 5.08 9.30
C PHE A 90 -7.61 6.14 8.23
N GLY A 91 -7.16 5.69 7.06
CA GLY A 91 -6.93 6.58 5.95
C GLY A 91 -6.12 5.88 4.87
N TRP A 92 -5.34 6.67 4.15
CA TRP A 92 -4.73 6.24 2.92
C TRP A 92 -3.24 6.54 2.92
N MET A 93 -2.42 5.50 2.80
CA MET A 93 -1.00 5.65 2.51
C MET A 93 -0.82 6.04 1.05
N VAL A 94 -0.06 7.10 0.80
CA VAL A 94 0.30 7.52 -0.57
C VAL A 94 1.42 6.60 -1.07
N CYS A 95 1.15 5.86 -2.14
CA CYS A 95 2.09 4.95 -2.78
C CYS A 95 2.23 5.33 -4.26
N GLY A 96 3.28 6.08 -4.59
CA GLY A 96 3.39 6.70 -5.92
C GLY A 96 2.21 7.62 -6.20
N SER A 97 1.44 7.32 -7.24
CA SER A 97 0.19 8.03 -7.56
C SER A 97 -1.04 7.46 -6.88
N ASP A 98 -0.98 6.26 -6.34
CA ASP A 98 -2.14 5.55 -5.81
C ASP A 98 -2.21 5.66 -4.29
N LEU A 99 -3.34 5.20 -3.77
CA LEU A 99 -3.66 5.25 -2.35
C LEU A 99 -3.96 3.84 -1.86
N ILE A 100 -3.31 3.43 -0.77
CA ILE A 100 -3.51 2.12 -0.15
C ILE A 100 -4.21 2.34 1.20
N LEU A 101 -5.33 1.66 1.42
CA LEU A 101 -6.05 1.67 2.69
C LEU A 101 -5.09 1.23 3.80
N HIS A 102 -4.93 2.07 4.81
CA HIS A 102 -3.91 1.87 5.82
C HIS A 102 -4.33 2.37 7.19
N SER A 103 -3.72 1.80 8.22
CA SER A 103 -3.91 2.23 9.61
C SER A 103 -2.61 2.66 10.24
N VAL A 104 -2.72 3.74 11.02
CA VAL A 104 -1.63 4.32 11.80
C VAL A 104 -2.14 4.65 13.20
N VAL A 105 -1.21 4.80 14.14
CA VAL A 105 -1.51 5.33 15.46
C VAL A 105 -1.03 6.76 15.55
N LYS A 106 -1.92 7.66 15.99
CA LYS A 106 -1.54 9.00 16.42
C LYS A 106 -1.27 8.96 17.93
N MET A 107 -0.05 9.26 18.34
CA MET A 107 0.37 9.37 19.75
C MET A 107 0.89 10.78 20.00
N GLY A 108 0.07 11.63 20.64
CA GLY A 108 0.39 13.05 20.79
C GLY A 108 0.56 13.74 19.42
N SER A 109 1.75 14.26 19.14
CA SER A 109 2.11 14.89 17.86
C SER A 109 2.70 13.91 16.84
N GLN A 110 2.96 12.66 17.22
CA GLN A 110 3.58 11.65 16.37
C GLN A 110 2.53 10.83 15.63
N TRP A 111 2.87 10.44 14.41
CA TRP A 111 2.12 9.53 13.57
C TRP A 111 2.99 8.31 13.28
N LEU A 112 2.55 7.13 13.70
CA LEU A 112 3.35 5.91 13.67
C LEU A 112 2.63 4.81 12.89
N CYS A 113 3.36 4.15 12.00
CA CYS A 113 2.93 2.90 11.39
C CYS A 113 3.46 1.74 12.24
N LEU A 114 2.58 1.02 12.93
CA LEU A 114 2.97 -0.07 13.84
C LEU A 114 3.02 -1.43 13.13
N THR A 115 3.29 -1.44 11.83
CA THR A 115 3.23 -2.67 11.03
C THR A 115 4.62 -3.04 10.56
N PRO A 116 5.23 -4.11 11.11
CA PRO A 116 6.48 -4.62 10.58
C PRO A 116 6.32 -4.99 9.11
N GLN A 117 7.34 -4.66 8.32
CA GLN A 117 7.45 -5.05 6.92
C GLN A 117 8.56 -6.08 6.83
N LEU A 118 8.42 -7.09 5.96
CA LEU A 118 9.49 -8.08 5.74
C LEU A 118 10.47 -7.62 4.66
N VAL A 119 10.13 -6.57 3.92
CA VAL A 119 11.00 -5.88 2.99
C VAL A 119 11.39 -4.51 3.55
N GLU A 120 12.59 -4.04 3.20
CA GLU A 120 13.02 -2.71 3.59
C GLU A 120 12.21 -1.65 2.84
N LEU A 121 11.58 -0.75 3.60
CA LEU A 121 10.80 0.38 3.08
C LEU A 121 11.36 1.69 3.62
N ALA A 122 11.03 2.79 2.94
CA ALA A 122 11.36 4.13 3.42
C ALA A 122 10.90 4.31 4.88
N PRO A 123 11.71 4.92 5.76
CA PRO A 123 11.37 5.06 7.18
C PRO A 123 10.20 6.02 7.43
N ARG A 124 9.81 6.79 6.41
CA ARG A 124 8.71 7.76 6.47
C ARG A 124 7.88 7.71 5.20
N PHE A 125 6.61 8.08 5.30
CA PHE A 125 5.70 8.15 4.15
C PHE A 125 4.58 9.16 4.39
N GLU A 126 3.94 9.61 3.31
CA GLU A 126 2.75 10.45 3.38
C GLU A 126 1.49 9.61 3.60
N PHE A 127 0.63 10.12 4.47
CA PHE A 127 -0.65 9.51 4.81
C PHE A 127 -1.75 10.55 4.81
N VAL A 128 -2.94 10.15 4.37
CA VAL A 128 -4.13 10.97 4.33
C VAL A 128 -5.15 10.41 5.31
N PRO A 129 -5.29 10.98 6.52
CA PRO A 129 -6.33 10.59 7.45
C PRO A 129 -7.72 10.80 6.83
N ASP A 130 -8.59 9.80 6.90
CA ASP A 130 -9.95 9.90 6.36
C ASP A 130 -10.98 9.57 7.43
N ALA A 131 -11.52 10.63 8.05
CA ALA A 131 -12.54 10.52 9.09
C ALA A 131 -13.91 10.03 8.58
N ARG A 132 -14.09 9.86 7.26
CA ARG A 132 -15.32 9.32 6.66
C ARG A 132 -15.27 7.79 6.51
N ILE A 133 -14.16 7.16 6.88
CA ILE A 133 -14.04 5.71 6.92
C ILE A 133 -14.72 5.20 8.19
N GLU A 134 -15.63 4.25 8.01
CA GLU A 134 -16.37 3.58 9.07
C GLU A 134 -16.07 2.09 9.03
N TRP A 135 -15.72 1.50 10.17
CA TRP A 135 -15.54 0.05 10.28
C TRP A 135 -16.74 -0.59 10.94
N ARG A 136 -17.40 -1.47 10.20
CA ARG A 136 -18.62 -2.16 10.64
C ARG A 136 -18.31 -3.64 10.79
N ASP A 137 -18.90 -4.25 11.81
CA ASP A 137 -18.81 -5.70 11.98
C ASP A 137 -19.52 -6.38 10.80
N ALA A 138 -18.90 -7.45 10.28
CA ALA A 138 -19.49 -8.28 9.26
C ALA A 138 -20.51 -9.24 9.87
N ASP A 139 -21.32 -9.86 9.01
CA ASP A 139 -22.37 -10.81 9.42
C ASP A 139 -21.81 -12.07 10.09
N ASP A 140 -20.51 -12.34 9.97
CA ASP A 140 -19.81 -13.45 10.64
C ASP A 140 -19.52 -13.17 12.13
N GLY A 141 -19.73 -11.94 12.60
CA GLY A 141 -19.49 -11.52 13.98
C GLY A 141 -18.02 -11.49 14.40
N VAL A 142 -17.08 -11.66 13.46
CA VAL A 142 -15.64 -11.75 13.72
C VAL A 142 -14.86 -10.75 12.88
N SER A 143 -15.19 -10.62 11.59
CA SER A 143 -14.50 -9.71 10.69
C SER A 143 -15.13 -8.33 10.72
N ARG A 144 -14.34 -7.32 10.36
CA ARG A 144 -14.80 -5.94 10.18
C ARG A 144 -14.54 -5.51 8.75
N VAL A 145 -15.50 -4.81 8.18
CA VAL A 145 -15.43 -4.31 6.81
C VAL A 145 -15.41 -2.79 6.85
N ALA A 146 -14.49 -2.19 6.11
CA ALA A 146 -14.39 -0.74 5.98
C ALA A 146 -15.40 -0.23 4.95
N TYR A 147 -16.07 0.86 5.30
CA TYR A 147 -17.04 1.56 4.47
C TYR A 147 -16.68 3.03 4.36
N ARG A 148 -17.04 3.66 3.25
CA ARG A 148 -17.03 5.11 3.09
C ARG A 148 -18.26 5.53 2.29
N HIS A 149 -19.05 6.46 2.82
CA HIS A 149 -20.35 6.85 2.24
C HIS A 149 -21.26 5.65 1.92
N GLY A 150 -21.27 4.65 2.81
CA GLY A 150 -22.09 3.44 2.65
C GLY A 150 -21.62 2.45 1.58
N LYS A 151 -20.46 2.67 0.94
CA LYS A 151 -19.83 1.70 0.02
C LYS A 151 -18.68 1.00 0.71
N VAL A 152 -18.58 -0.32 0.51
CA VAL A 152 -17.42 -1.11 0.95
C VAL A 152 -16.17 -0.53 0.30
N LEU A 153 -15.15 -0.29 1.10
CA LEU A 153 -13.88 0.21 0.61
C LEU A 153 -13.08 -0.91 -0.05
N PRO A 154 -12.51 -0.67 -1.24
CA PRO A 154 -11.41 -1.48 -1.72
C PRO A 154 -10.16 -1.21 -0.88
N GLU A 155 -9.20 -2.12 -0.95
CA GLU A 155 -7.88 -1.94 -0.33
C GLU A 155 -7.05 -0.83 -1.02
N THR A 156 -7.37 -0.46 -2.26
CA THR A 156 -6.65 0.59 -3.00
C THR A 156 -7.61 1.53 -3.73
N LEU A 157 -7.21 2.80 -3.86
CA LEU A 157 -7.82 3.76 -4.79
C LEU A 157 -6.76 4.15 -5.82
N ARG A 158 -7.05 3.89 -7.08
CA ARG A 158 -6.09 4.06 -8.17
C ARG A 158 -6.29 5.38 -8.89
N LYS A 159 -5.20 6.07 -9.21
CA LYS A 159 -5.22 7.27 -10.05
C LYS A 159 -5.56 6.94 -11.49
N ASP A 160 -4.94 5.88 -12.01
CA ASP A 160 -5.14 5.36 -13.37
C ASP A 160 -5.46 3.85 -13.28
N PRO A 161 -6.72 3.49 -12.96
CA PRO A 161 -7.11 2.11 -12.77
C PRO A 161 -7.00 1.29 -14.06
N GLU A 162 -7.23 1.90 -15.23
CA GLU A 162 -7.07 1.25 -16.52
C GLU A 162 -5.60 0.84 -16.78
N HIS A 163 -4.63 1.68 -16.39
CA HIS A 163 -3.21 1.34 -16.51
C HIS A 163 -2.82 0.13 -15.65
N HIS A 164 -3.27 0.07 -14.39
CA HIS A 164 -3.01 -1.07 -13.52
C HIS A 164 -3.57 -2.38 -14.06
N ILE A 165 -4.78 -2.35 -14.63
CA ILE A 165 -5.36 -3.52 -15.28
C ILE A 165 -4.49 -3.99 -16.45
N ARG A 166 -4.03 -3.06 -17.31
CA ARG A 166 -3.11 -3.39 -18.42
C ARG A 166 -1.79 -4.00 -17.92
N MET A 167 -1.18 -3.42 -16.89
CA MET A 167 0.06 -3.93 -16.30
C MET A 167 -0.11 -5.35 -15.78
N ARG A 168 -1.21 -5.64 -15.06
CA ARG A 168 -1.51 -6.98 -14.55
C ARG A 168 -1.74 -7.96 -15.70
N ASP A 169 -2.49 -7.58 -16.72
CA ASP A 169 -2.76 -8.45 -17.86
C ASP A 169 -1.47 -8.77 -18.64
N GLU A 170 -0.59 -7.78 -18.82
CA GLU A 170 0.73 -7.98 -19.44
C GLU A 170 1.63 -8.90 -18.60
N LEU A 171 1.67 -8.71 -17.28
CA LEU A 171 2.40 -9.59 -16.36
C LEU A 171 1.96 -11.05 -16.53
N LEU A 172 0.64 -11.30 -16.49
CA LEU A 172 0.09 -12.64 -16.63
C LEU A 172 0.39 -13.25 -18.00
N GLN A 173 0.36 -12.45 -19.07
CA GLN A 173 0.73 -12.91 -20.42
C GLN A 173 2.21 -13.32 -20.50
N LEU A 174 3.12 -12.53 -19.93
CA LEU A 174 4.55 -12.84 -19.91
C LEU A 174 4.84 -14.11 -19.10
N VAL A 175 4.21 -14.27 -17.93
CA VAL A 175 4.33 -15.49 -17.13
C VAL A 175 3.78 -16.70 -17.90
N ALA A 176 2.62 -16.57 -18.55
CA ALA A 176 2.06 -17.63 -19.38
C ALA A 176 2.93 -18.00 -20.59
N SER A 177 3.79 -17.08 -21.06
CA SER A 177 4.76 -17.34 -22.13
C SER A 177 6.03 -18.05 -21.66
N GLY A 178 6.18 -18.29 -20.35
CA GLY A 178 7.27 -19.05 -19.76
C GLY A 178 8.33 -18.22 -19.03
N LEU A 179 8.14 -16.90 -18.87
CA LEU A 179 9.03 -16.08 -18.03
C LEU A 179 8.75 -16.32 -16.55
N SER A 180 9.78 -16.14 -15.71
CA SER A 180 9.56 -16.08 -14.26
C SER A 180 8.75 -14.84 -13.87
N VAL A 181 8.05 -14.90 -12.73
CA VAL A 181 7.22 -13.79 -12.24
C VAL A 181 8.06 -12.53 -12.00
N ILE A 182 9.27 -12.69 -11.48
CA ILE A 182 10.20 -11.57 -11.22
C ILE A 182 10.64 -10.91 -12.52
N GLU A 183 11.07 -11.70 -13.52
CA GLU A 183 11.48 -11.15 -14.82
C GLU A 183 10.31 -10.45 -15.53
N ALA A 184 9.12 -11.07 -15.50
CA ALA A 184 7.93 -10.48 -16.09
C ALA A 184 7.55 -9.14 -15.42
N ARG A 185 7.61 -9.07 -14.08
CA ARG A 185 7.39 -7.83 -13.32
C ARG A 185 8.37 -6.73 -13.75
N ASP A 186 9.65 -7.06 -13.83
CA ASP A 186 10.69 -6.07 -14.15
C ASP A 186 10.52 -5.50 -15.56
N ILE A 187 10.12 -6.34 -16.53
CA ILE A 187 9.78 -5.90 -17.89
C ILE A 187 8.59 -4.93 -17.88
N VAL A 188 7.50 -5.28 -17.19
CA VAL A 188 6.29 -4.44 -17.11
C VAL A 188 6.61 -3.10 -16.43
N ALA A 189 7.37 -3.12 -15.34
CA ALA A 189 7.78 -1.91 -14.61
C ALA A 189 8.65 -0.98 -15.48
N TYR A 190 9.61 -1.56 -16.21
CA TYR A 190 10.46 -0.81 -17.14
C TYR A 190 9.65 -0.14 -18.27
N ARG A 191 8.71 -0.87 -18.87
CA ARG A 191 7.85 -0.35 -19.94
C ARG A 191 6.92 0.76 -19.46
N SER A 192 6.37 0.61 -18.27
CA SER A 192 5.45 1.59 -17.68
C SER A 192 6.16 2.90 -17.35
N SER A 193 7.42 2.83 -16.90
CA SER A 193 8.25 4.01 -16.62
C SER A 193 8.59 4.81 -17.90
N ASN A 194 8.78 4.13 -19.03
CA ASN A 194 9.18 4.76 -20.30
C ASN A 194 8.00 5.28 -21.14
N GLN A 195 6.76 4.91 -20.84
CA GLN A 195 5.59 5.48 -21.53
C GLN A 195 5.23 6.90 -21.06
N GLY A 196 5.72 7.34 -19.89
CA GLY A 196 5.48 8.67 -19.34
C GLY A 196 6.30 9.81 -19.97
N GLU A 197 7.36 9.51 -20.73
CA GLU A 197 8.23 10.53 -21.34
C GLU A 197 7.84 10.88 -22.79
N GLY A 198 6.85 10.19 -23.38
CA GLY A 198 6.49 10.31 -24.80
C GLY A 198 5.45 11.36 -25.19
N GLU A 199 4.77 12.02 -24.24
CA GLU A 199 3.63 12.93 -24.53
C GLU A 199 3.96 14.44 -24.47
N SER A 200 5.24 14.85 -24.46
CA SER A 200 5.65 16.28 -24.42
C SER A 200 6.37 16.78 -25.68
N GLY A 201 6.04 16.25 -26.86
CA GLY A 201 6.65 16.68 -28.13
C GLY A 201 5.64 16.83 -29.26
N GLY A 202 4.97 17.98 -29.34
CA GLY A 202 4.12 18.27 -30.51
C GLY A 202 3.23 19.50 -30.41
N SER A 203 3.81 20.69 -30.31
CA SER A 203 3.13 21.90 -30.79
C SER A 203 4.16 22.87 -31.39
N GLU A 204 4.61 22.53 -32.60
CA GLU A 204 5.00 23.52 -33.59
C GLU A 204 3.99 23.46 -34.72
N ARG A 205 3.17 24.52 -34.84
CA ARG A 205 2.76 25.22 -36.08
C ARG A 205 1.44 25.95 -35.85
N GLY A 206 1.48 27.26 -36.08
CA GLY A 206 0.37 28.19 -36.07
C GLY A 206 0.90 29.61 -35.97
#